data_AF-A0A9N7VFG2-F1
#
_entry.id   AF-A0A9N7VFG2-F1
#
_cell.length_a   1.000
_cell.length_b   1.000
_cell.length_c   1.000
_cell.angle_alpha   90.00
_cell.angle_beta   90.00
_cell.angle_gamma   90.00
#
_symmetry.space_group_name_H-M   'P 1'
#
loop_
_entity.id
_entity.type
_entity.pdbx_description
1 polymer ?
#
loop_
_entity_poly.entity_id
_entity_poly.type
_entity_poly.pdbx_seq_one_letter_code
_entity_poly.pdbx_strand_id
1 'polypeptide(L)'
;MQGTVGDRYVVVDCGGGTVDLTVHQIRLPEGHLKELYKASGGPYGSIGIDYEFEKLLCKIFGQDFIDQFKIKRPAAWVDLMIAFESRKRAAAPERTNPLNINLPFSFIDYYKKFRGHSVEHALRKSNVDFVKWSSQGMLRMSPDAMNSLFKPTIDHIIQHLTELFEKPEVSHIKFLFLVGGFAESPLLQHAVQNMLQGRSRIIIPHDVGLTILKGAVLFGLDPSIIKVRRSPLTYGVGVLNRFVEGKHPPEKLLVKDGTRWCTDVFDTFIAADQSVALGEMVKRSYTPAKPSQQVIVIHVYCSEKERAGFISEPGVRKCGTLRLDVSGTESTAPRREIQTLMQFGDTEIRAMAVDVSTGRTVKASIDFLSH
;
A
#
# COMPACT_ATOMS: atom_id res chain seq x y z
N MET A 1 -12.57 -24.53 4.73
CA MET A 1 -13.53 -23.99 5.72
C MET A 1 -14.63 -23.31 4.92
N GLN A 2 -15.92 -23.61 5.15
CA GLN A 2 -17.02 -22.95 4.43
C GLN A 2 -17.43 -21.69 5.19
N GLY A 3 -17.07 -20.52 4.66
CA GLY A 3 -17.64 -19.26 5.11
C GLY A 3 -19.13 -19.21 4.78
N THR A 4 -19.92 -18.58 5.65
CA THR A 4 -21.35 -18.36 5.44
C THR A 4 -21.61 -16.98 4.86
N VAL A 5 -22.78 -16.82 4.24
CA VAL A 5 -23.23 -15.56 3.64
C VAL A 5 -23.15 -14.42 4.65
N GLY A 6 -22.62 -13.27 4.22
CA GLY A 6 -22.54 -12.09 5.06
C GLY A 6 -21.38 -12.11 6.06
N ASP A 7 -20.66 -13.24 6.19
CA ASP A 7 -19.43 -13.30 6.96
C ASP A 7 -18.45 -12.25 6.45
N ARG A 8 -17.88 -11.51 7.42
CA ARG A 8 -16.85 -10.51 7.17
C ARG A 8 -15.52 -11.04 7.65
N TYR A 9 -14.48 -10.79 6.87
CA TYR A 9 -13.13 -11.16 7.23
C TYR A 9 -12.13 -10.09 6.85
N VAL A 10 -11.01 -10.07 7.57
CA VAL A 10 -9.85 -9.24 7.27
C VAL A 10 -8.74 -10.15 6.77
N VAL A 11 -8.05 -9.75 5.71
CA VAL A 11 -6.77 -10.34 5.30
C VAL A 11 -5.69 -9.36 5.70
N VAL A 12 -4.70 -9.85 6.44
CA VAL A 12 -3.52 -9.10 6.88
C VAL A 12 -2.31 -9.79 6.25
N ASP A 13 -1.83 -9.23 5.15
CA ASP A 13 -0.63 -9.70 4.47
C ASP A 13 0.59 -9.02 5.08
N CYS A 14 1.29 -9.76 5.94
CA CYS A 14 2.53 -9.33 6.56
C CYS A 14 3.71 -9.84 5.71
N GLY A 15 4.14 -9.00 4.76
CA GLY A 15 5.27 -9.26 3.90
C GLY A 15 6.62 -8.89 4.53
N GLY A 16 7.67 -9.01 3.71
CA GLY A 16 9.02 -8.61 4.08
C GLY A 16 9.17 -7.09 4.19
N GLY A 17 8.64 -6.34 3.22
CA GLY A 17 8.74 -4.89 3.17
C GLY A 17 7.47 -4.16 3.63
N THR A 18 6.31 -4.64 3.22
CA THR A 18 5.02 -4.01 3.48
C THR A 18 4.13 -4.88 4.34
N VAL A 19 3.14 -4.25 4.96
CA VAL A 19 1.98 -4.91 5.52
C VAL A 19 0.74 -4.32 4.89
N ASP A 20 -0.12 -5.16 4.34
CA ASP A 20 -1.32 -4.77 3.59
C ASP A 20 -2.56 -5.41 4.22
N LEU A 21 -3.60 -4.61 4.44
CA LEU A 21 -4.84 -4.99 5.10
C LEU A 21 -6.01 -4.77 4.14
N THR A 22 -6.86 -5.79 4.01
CA THR A 22 -8.08 -5.70 3.20
C THR A 22 -9.25 -6.29 3.95
N VAL A 23 -10.43 -5.68 3.82
CA VAL A 23 -11.65 -6.10 4.53
C VAL A 23 -12.69 -6.52 3.53
N HIS A 24 -13.20 -7.74 3.67
CA HIS A 24 -14.11 -8.35 2.71
C HIS A 24 -15.36 -8.91 3.37
N GLN A 25 -16.43 -8.98 2.58
CA GLN A 25 -17.67 -9.68 2.90
C GLN A 25 -17.99 -10.71 1.81
N ILE A 26 -18.34 -11.92 2.23
CA ILE A 26 -18.78 -12.99 1.32
C ILE A 26 -20.23 -12.74 0.90
N ARG A 27 -20.49 -12.68 -0.41
CA ARG A 27 -21.82 -12.57 -1.01
C ARG A 27 -22.21 -13.84 -1.78
N LEU A 28 -23.51 -14.15 -1.74
CA LEU A 28 -24.14 -15.23 -2.51
C LEU A 28 -24.63 -14.75 -3.89
N PRO A 29 -24.94 -15.67 -4.83
CA PRO A 29 -24.97 -17.15 -4.69
C PRO A 29 -23.63 -17.87 -4.90
N GLU A 30 -22.65 -17.22 -5.51
CA GLU A 30 -21.43 -17.86 -6.03
C GLU A 30 -20.18 -17.64 -5.14
N GLY A 31 -20.32 -17.01 -3.96
CA GLY A 31 -19.19 -16.75 -3.05
C GLY A 31 -18.37 -15.51 -3.39
N HIS A 32 -18.95 -14.59 -4.18
CA HIS A 32 -18.31 -13.33 -4.59
C HIS A 32 -17.87 -12.46 -3.42
N LEU A 33 -16.77 -11.76 -3.61
CA LEU A 33 -16.21 -10.88 -2.59
C LEU A 33 -16.64 -9.43 -2.82
N LYS A 34 -17.13 -8.80 -1.75
CA LYS A 34 -17.32 -7.35 -1.67
C LYS A 34 -16.28 -6.77 -0.70
N GLU A 35 -15.47 -5.84 -1.18
CA GLU A 35 -14.58 -5.06 -0.33
C GLU A 35 -15.41 -4.06 0.51
N LEU A 36 -15.22 -4.07 1.83
CA LEU A 36 -15.95 -3.24 2.79
C LEU A 36 -15.19 -1.97 3.18
N TYR A 37 -13.86 -2.02 3.12
CA TYR A 37 -12.98 -0.92 3.47
C TYR A 37 -11.81 -0.93 2.48
N LYS A 38 -11.40 0.26 2.02
CA LYS A 38 -10.27 0.35 1.08
C LYS A 38 -9.05 -0.34 1.65
N ALA A 39 -8.27 -0.99 0.79
CA ALA A 39 -6.97 -1.51 1.17
C ALA A 39 -6.13 -0.42 1.88
N SER A 40 -5.54 -0.79 3.01
CA SER A 40 -4.64 0.07 3.77
C SER A 40 -3.36 -0.69 4.10
N GLY A 41 -2.25 0.02 4.29
CA GLY A 41 -0.99 -0.64 4.58
C GLY A 41 0.13 0.33 4.90
N GLY A 42 1.34 -0.20 5.00
CA GLY A 42 2.52 0.63 5.16
C GLY A 42 3.83 -0.15 5.28
N PRO A 43 4.97 0.57 5.37
CA PRO A 43 6.31 0.01 5.23
C PRO A 43 6.85 -0.62 6.54
N TYR A 44 6.01 -1.38 7.24
CA TYR A 44 6.33 -2.01 8.53
C TYR A 44 6.31 -3.55 8.43
N GLY A 45 6.85 -4.09 7.33
CA GLY A 45 7.14 -5.52 7.19
C GLY A 45 8.33 -6.00 8.04
N SER A 46 8.69 -7.28 7.92
CA SER A 46 9.76 -7.90 8.72
C SER A 46 11.15 -7.26 8.55
N ILE A 47 11.38 -6.50 7.47
CA ILE A 47 12.63 -5.75 7.25
C ILE A 47 12.87 -4.70 8.35
N GLY A 48 11.81 -4.22 8.99
CA GLY A 48 11.93 -3.34 10.17
C GLY A 48 12.77 -3.95 11.28
N ILE A 49 12.69 -5.27 11.46
CA ILE A 49 13.45 -6.01 12.47
C ILE A 49 14.94 -6.07 12.09
N ASP A 50 15.24 -6.17 10.80
CA ASP A 50 16.61 -6.14 10.30
C ASP A 50 17.25 -4.76 10.52
N TYR A 51 16.48 -3.69 10.36
CA TYR A 51 16.92 -2.34 10.71
C TYR A 51 17.17 -2.16 12.21
N GLU A 52 16.32 -2.72 13.08
CA GLU A 52 16.55 -2.67 14.53
C GLU A 52 17.80 -3.48 14.93
N PHE A 53 18.05 -4.61 14.28
CA PHE A 53 19.28 -5.38 14.48
C PHE A 53 20.52 -4.59 14.04
N GLU A 54 20.46 -3.92 12.89
CA GLU A 54 21.54 -3.05 12.44
C GLU A 54 21.80 -1.90 13.41
N LYS A 55 20.76 -1.21 13.89
CA LYS A 55 20.88 -0.16 14.92
C LYS A 55 21.56 -0.68 16.18
N LEU A 56 21.22 -1.90 16.61
CA LEU A 56 21.86 -2.57 17.73
C LEU A 56 23.36 -2.80 17.45
N LEU A 57 23.73 -3.29 16.26
CA LEU A 57 25.13 -3.45 15.87
C LEU A 57 25.86 -2.10 15.86
N CYS A 58 25.26 -1.04 15.34
CA CYS A 58 25.81 0.31 15.37
C CYS A 58 26.01 0.82 16.80
N LYS A 59 25.09 0.53 17.72
CA LYS A 59 25.21 0.89 19.14
C LYS A 59 26.38 0.18 19.83
N ILE A 60 26.65 -1.07 19.47
CA ILE A 60 27.72 -1.89 20.08
C ILE A 60 29.09 -1.60 19.44
N PHE A 61 29.15 -1.54 18.11
CA PHE A 61 30.40 -1.50 17.35
C PHE A 61 30.74 -0.11 16.77
N GLY A 62 29.78 0.81 16.80
CA GLY A 62 29.86 2.17 16.26
C GLY A 62 29.42 2.25 14.80
N GLN A 63 28.71 3.33 14.46
CA GLN A 63 28.16 3.58 13.14
C GLN A 63 29.24 3.63 12.04
N ASP A 64 30.33 4.34 12.31
CA ASP A 64 31.48 4.48 11.42
C ASP A 64 32.12 3.13 11.04
N PHE A 65 32.14 2.19 11.99
CA PHE A 65 32.63 0.84 11.71
C PHE A 65 31.64 0.06 10.83
N ILE A 66 30.34 0.07 11.14
CA ILE A 66 29.33 -0.69 10.40
C ILE A 66 29.26 -0.20 8.94
N ASP A 67 29.25 1.12 8.74
CA ASP A 67 29.23 1.71 7.39
C ASP A 67 30.48 1.31 6.59
N GLN A 68 31.66 1.39 7.20
CA GLN A 68 32.89 1.00 6.53
C GLN A 68 32.96 -0.52 6.25
N PHE A 69 32.47 -1.34 7.17
CA PHE A 69 32.42 -2.79 7.00
C PHE A 69 31.52 -3.19 5.83
N LYS A 70 30.33 -2.60 5.71
CA LYS A 70 29.42 -2.84 4.58
C LYS A 70 30.06 -2.54 3.23
N ILE A 71 30.82 -1.45 3.13
CA ILE A 71 31.50 -1.04 1.89
C ILE A 71 32.70 -1.95 1.59
N LYS A 72 33.52 -2.26 2.60
CA LYS A 72 34.79 -2.98 2.40
C LYS A 72 34.63 -4.50 2.36
N ARG A 73 33.58 -5.03 3.00
CA ARG A 73 33.32 -6.48 3.18
C ARG A 73 31.83 -6.83 2.97
N PRO A 74 31.23 -6.48 1.82
CA PRO A 74 29.80 -6.67 1.59
C PRO A 74 29.35 -8.14 1.68
N ALA A 75 30.16 -9.10 1.20
CA ALA A 75 29.83 -10.52 1.30
C ALA A 75 29.70 -10.99 2.76
N ALA A 76 30.63 -10.56 3.63
CA ALA A 76 30.57 -10.90 5.05
C ALA A 76 29.41 -10.20 5.77
N TRP A 77 28.99 -9.01 5.30
CA TRP A 77 27.75 -8.40 5.80
C TRP A 77 26.52 -9.25 5.44
N VAL A 78 26.45 -9.75 4.21
CA VAL A 78 25.37 -10.65 3.79
C VAL A 78 25.35 -11.93 4.64
N ASP A 79 26.52 -12.55 4.90
CA ASP A 79 26.62 -13.73 5.76
C ASP A 79 26.10 -13.47 7.19
N LEU A 80 26.42 -12.30 7.74
CA LEU A 80 25.91 -11.87 9.05
C LEU A 80 24.38 -11.73 9.03
N MET A 81 23.82 -11.09 8.00
CA MET A 81 22.38 -10.92 7.88
C MET A 81 21.65 -12.24 7.65
N ILE A 82 22.24 -13.20 6.92
CA ILE A 82 21.71 -14.56 6.79
C ILE A 82 21.71 -15.29 8.14
N ALA A 83 22.80 -15.17 8.90
CA ALA A 83 22.89 -15.75 10.23
C ALA A 83 21.84 -15.15 11.18
N PHE A 84 21.60 -13.84 11.08
CA PHE A 84 20.54 -13.15 11.83
C PHE A 84 19.15 -13.62 11.39
N GLU A 85 18.86 -13.66 10.09
CA GLU A 85 17.57 -14.10 9.53
C GLU A 85 17.16 -15.48 10.07
N SER A 86 18.12 -16.42 10.13
CA SER A 86 17.88 -17.75 10.71
C SER A 86 17.43 -17.68 12.19
N ARG A 87 18.02 -16.78 12.98
CA ARG A 87 17.66 -16.60 14.39
C ARG A 87 16.39 -15.79 14.58
N LYS A 88 16.13 -14.82 13.71
CA LYS A 88 14.88 -14.05 13.65
C LYS A 88 13.68 -14.99 13.49
N ARG A 89 13.74 -15.95 12.55
CA ARG A 89 12.68 -16.96 12.36
C ARG A 89 12.49 -17.91 13.54
N ALA A 90 13.53 -18.11 14.36
CA ALA A 90 13.48 -18.98 15.54
C ALA A 90 13.05 -18.26 16.84
N ALA A 91 12.78 -16.96 16.77
CA ALA A 91 12.31 -16.16 17.91
C ALA A 91 10.83 -16.48 18.21
N ALA A 92 10.50 -16.64 19.49
CA ALA A 92 9.16 -16.99 19.92
C ALA A 92 8.87 -16.43 21.34
N PRO A 93 7.61 -16.12 21.68
CA PRO A 93 7.24 -15.54 22.98
C PRO A 93 7.71 -16.37 24.18
N GLU A 94 7.48 -17.69 24.14
CA GLU A 94 7.77 -18.62 25.25
C GLU A 94 9.25 -19.05 25.33
N ARG A 95 10.10 -18.50 24.46
CA ARG A 95 11.50 -18.92 24.39
C ARG A 95 12.30 -18.30 25.53
N THR A 96 12.73 -19.14 26.46
CA THR A 96 13.63 -18.72 27.55
C THR A 96 15.12 -18.80 27.17
N ASN A 97 15.46 -19.62 26.18
CA ASN A 97 16.84 -19.85 25.77
C ASN A 97 17.36 -18.75 24.84
N PRO A 98 18.54 -18.16 25.13
CA PRO A 98 19.20 -17.18 24.26
C PRO A 98 19.41 -17.68 22.83
N LEU A 99 19.42 -16.74 21.88
CA LEU A 99 19.71 -17.00 20.47
C LEU A 99 21.14 -16.56 20.14
N ASN A 100 21.94 -17.48 19.63
CA ASN A 100 23.32 -17.19 19.24
C ASN A 100 23.40 -16.88 17.74
N ILE A 101 23.88 -15.69 17.40
CA ILE A 101 24.12 -15.23 16.03
C ILE A 101 25.62 -15.31 15.76
N ASN A 102 25.99 -15.99 14.68
CA ASN A 102 27.39 -16.11 14.29
C ASN A 102 27.87 -14.79 13.66
N LEU A 103 29.00 -14.25 14.16
CA LEU A 103 29.70 -13.17 13.49
C LEU A 103 30.73 -13.77 12.55
N PRO A 104 30.72 -13.44 11.25
CA PRO A 104 31.74 -13.91 10.33
C PRO A 104 33.15 -13.56 10.81
N PHE A 105 34.13 -14.44 10.57
CA PHE A 105 35.53 -14.18 10.95
C PHE A 105 36.03 -12.84 10.41
N SER A 106 35.64 -12.50 9.18
CA SER A 106 35.97 -11.20 8.57
C SER A 106 35.41 -10.00 9.34
N PHE A 107 34.28 -10.12 10.03
CA PHE A 107 33.75 -9.06 10.90
C PHE A 107 34.64 -8.89 12.13
N ILE A 108 34.97 -10.00 12.80
CA ILE A 108 35.75 -10.01 14.04
C ILE A 108 37.17 -9.50 13.81
N ASP A 109 37.86 -10.01 12.78
CA ASP A 109 39.21 -9.60 12.41
C ASP A 109 39.27 -8.14 11.98
N TYR A 110 38.33 -7.71 11.14
CA TYR A 110 38.28 -6.33 10.67
C TYR A 110 37.97 -5.34 11.80
N TYR A 111 37.04 -5.69 12.71
CA TYR A 111 36.75 -4.88 13.89
C TYR A 111 37.98 -4.66 14.76
N LYS A 112 38.72 -5.74 15.03
CA LYS A 112 39.95 -5.67 15.84
C LYS A 112 40.99 -4.75 15.21
N LYS A 113 41.16 -4.81 13.88
CA LYS A 113 42.07 -3.92 13.14
C LYS A 113 41.60 -2.47 13.12
N PHE A 114 40.29 -2.24 13.03
CA PHE A 114 39.70 -0.90 12.94
C PHE A 114 39.66 -0.17 14.29
N ARG A 115 39.35 -0.88 15.38
CA ARG A 115 39.20 -0.28 16.73
C ARG A 115 40.39 -0.49 17.66
N GLY A 116 41.27 -1.45 17.36
CA GLY A 116 42.41 -1.80 18.22
C GLY A 116 42.06 -2.69 19.42
N HIS A 117 40.79 -3.11 19.58
CA HIS A 117 40.36 -4.03 20.64
C HIS A 117 39.34 -5.07 20.15
N SER A 118 39.06 -6.09 20.96
CA SER A 118 38.18 -7.20 20.57
C SER A 118 36.70 -6.82 20.56
N VAL A 119 35.91 -7.62 19.85
CA VAL A 119 34.42 -7.60 19.86
C VAL A 119 33.88 -7.82 21.27
N GLU A 120 34.49 -8.72 22.04
CA GLU A 120 34.12 -8.95 23.44
C GLU A 120 34.32 -7.70 24.30
N HIS A 121 35.43 -6.98 24.11
CA HIS A 121 35.66 -5.72 24.81
C HIS A 121 34.61 -4.66 24.44
N ALA A 122 34.22 -4.60 23.17
CA ALA A 122 33.16 -3.69 22.69
C ALA A 122 31.82 -3.97 23.38
N LEU A 123 31.42 -5.24 23.46
CA LEU A 123 30.19 -5.66 24.14
C LEU A 123 30.22 -5.33 25.63
N ARG A 124 31.34 -5.58 26.32
CA ARG A 124 31.49 -5.24 27.75
C ARG A 124 31.44 -3.73 28.02
N LYS A 125 31.93 -2.92 27.08
CA LYS A 125 31.91 -1.45 27.18
C LYS A 125 30.57 -0.85 26.76
N SER A 126 29.80 -1.57 25.95
CA SER A 126 28.49 -1.11 25.49
C SER A 126 27.47 -1.14 26.65
N ASN A 127 26.57 -0.15 26.72
CA ASN A 127 25.45 -0.14 27.66
C ASN A 127 24.31 -1.07 27.18
N VAL A 128 24.64 -2.30 26.79
CA VAL A 128 23.72 -3.28 26.18
C VAL A 128 23.83 -4.61 26.92
N ASP A 129 23.25 -4.67 28.12
CA ASP A 129 23.42 -5.81 29.04
C ASP A 129 22.77 -7.13 28.56
N PHE A 130 21.83 -7.02 27.62
CA PHE A 130 21.05 -8.12 27.08
C PHE A 130 21.72 -8.83 25.88
N VAL A 131 22.89 -8.35 25.45
CA VAL A 131 23.70 -9.01 24.41
C VAL A 131 25.08 -9.34 24.99
N LYS A 132 25.48 -10.61 24.90
CA LYS A 132 26.75 -11.08 25.46
C LYS A 132 27.61 -11.75 24.41
N TRP A 133 28.93 -11.73 24.63
CA TRP A 133 29.85 -12.55 23.86
C TRP A 133 29.83 -13.98 24.41
N SER A 134 29.61 -14.97 23.57
CA SER A 134 29.72 -16.37 23.97
C SER A 134 31.15 -16.88 23.84
N SER A 135 31.51 -17.89 24.64
CA SER A 135 32.82 -18.56 24.57
C SER A 135 33.12 -19.21 23.22
N GLN A 136 32.09 -19.45 22.40
CA GLN A 136 32.19 -20.01 21.05
C GLN A 136 32.35 -18.92 19.97
N GLY A 137 32.50 -17.66 20.35
CA GLY A 137 32.72 -16.57 19.39
C GLY A 137 31.46 -16.07 18.68
N MET A 138 30.28 -16.26 19.30
CA MET A 138 28.99 -15.80 18.77
C MET A 138 28.37 -14.70 19.63
N LEU A 139 27.54 -13.87 19.00
CA LEU A 139 26.69 -12.89 19.65
C LEU A 139 25.50 -13.60 20.31
N ARG A 140 25.46 -13.66 21.63
CA ARG A 140 24.37 -14.27 22.40
C ARG A 140 23.33 -13.23 22.76
N MET A 141 22.19 -13.32 22.12
CA MET A 141 21.02 -12.46 22.34
C MET A 141 20.12 -13.07 23.40
N SER A 142 19.79 -12.33 24.46
CA SER A 142 18.72 -12.76 25.37
C SER A 142 17.36 -12.80 24.66
N PRO A 143 16.37 -13.52 25.20
CA PRO A 143 15.00 -13.44 24.69
C PRO A 143 14.47 -12.00 24.64
N ASP A 144 14.69 -11.21 25.71
CA ASP A 144 14.27 -9.81 25.76
C ASP A 144 14.94 -8.96 24.67
N ALA A 145 16.24 -9.20 24.42
CA ALA A 145 16.97 -8.56 23.34
C ALA A 145 16.29 -8.82 22.00
N MET A 146 16.04 -10.09 21.69
CA MET A 146 15.39 -10.49 20.44
C MET A 146 13.99 -9.91 20.33
N ASN A 147 13.17 -10.00 21.39
CA ASN A 147 11.82 -9.46 21.40
C ASN A 147 11.80 -7.93 21.21
N SER A 148 12.79 -7.22 21.76
CA SER A 148 12.90 -5.77 21.60
C SER A 148 13.12 -5.35 20.15
N LEU A 149 13.81 -6.16 19.33
CA LEU A 149 13.98 -5.90 17.89
C LEU A 149 12.65 -5.99 17.10
N PHE A 150 11.72 -6.83 17.55
CA PHE A 150 10.43 -7.02 16.89
C PHE A 150 9.40 -5.96 17.33
N LYS A 151 9.57 -5.42 18.53
CA LYS A 151 8.56 -4.57 19.18
C LYS A 151 8.12 -3.39 18.32
N PRO A 152 9.00 -2.55 17.74
CA PRO A 152 8.54 -1.41 16.94
C PRO A 152 7.70 -1.83 15.73
N THR A 153 8.10 -2.88 15.03
CA THR A 153 7.38 -3.40 13.86
C THR A 153 6.02 -3.99 14.26
N ILE A 154 5.98 -4.82 15.32
CA ILE A 154 4.74 -5.41 15.80
C ILE A 154 3.78 -4.34 16.33
N ASP A 155 4.27 -3.38 17.11
CA ASP A 155 3.43 -2.31 17.68
C ASP A 155 2.73 -1.51 16.57
N HIS A 156 3.42 -1.17 15.47
CA HIS A 156 2.79 -0.50 14.33
C HIS A 156 1.70 -1.34 13.67
N ILE A 157 1.92 -2.65 13.49
CA ILE A 157 0.91 -3.56 12.91
C ILE A 157 -0.32 -3.64 13.83
N ILE A 158 -0.10 -3.78 15.15
CA ILE A 158 -1.16 -3.86 16.14
C ILE A 158 -1.94 -2.54 16.24
N GLN A 159 -1.25 -1.40 16.19
CA GLN A 159 -1.89 -0.09 16.16
C GLN A 159 -2.79 0.04 14.93
N HIS A 160 -2.28 -0.27 13.73
CA HIS A 160 -3.07 -0.16 12.51
C HIS A 160 -4.27 -1.11 12.52
N LEU A 161 -4.11 -2.35 13.01
CA LEU A 161 -5.24 -3.26 13.19
C LEU A 161 -6.26 -2.69 14.18
N THR A 162 -5.83 -2.09 15.28
CA THR A 162 -6.73 -1.50 16.28
C THR A 162 -7.56 -0.37 15.66
N GLU A 163 -6.90 0.56 14.97
CA GLU A 163 -7.55 1.68 14.26
C GLU A 163 -8.52 1.21 13.17
N LEU A 164 -8.18 0.12 12.47
CA LEU A 164 -9.05 -0.48 11.45
C LEU A 164 -10.32 -1.09 12.06
N PHE A 165 -10.18 -1.82 13.16
CA PHE A 165 -11.32 -2.46 13.86
C PHE A 165 -12.24 -1.46 14.57
N GLU A 166 -11.80 -0.22 14.79
CA GLU A 166 -12.64 0.87 15.29
C GLU A 166 -13.53 1.49 14.20
N LYS A 167 -13.29 1.22 12.92
CA LYS A 167 -14.10 1.75 11.82
C LYS A 167 -15.49 1.10 11.80
N PRO A 168 -16.60 1.88 11.71
CA PRO A 168 -17.96 1.33 11.68
C PRO A 168 -18.19 0.28 10.58
N GLU A 169 -17.54 0.45 9.43
CA GLU A 169 -17.60 -0.46 8.28
C GLU A 169 -16.92 -1.81 8.55
N VAL A 170 -15.99 -1.85 9.50
CA VAL A 170 -15.19 -3.02 9.90
C VAL A 170 -15.73 -3.62 11.22
N SER A 171 -17.06 -3.60 11.36
CA SER A 171 -17.75 -4.26 12.47
C SER A 171 -17.98 -5.75 12.20
N HIS A 172 -18.04 -6.56 13.26
CA HIS A 172 -18.41 -7.98 13.22
C HIS A 172 -17.52 -8.85 12.31
N ILE A 173 -16.20 -8.64 12.37
CA ILE A 173 -15.23 -9.48 11.68
C ILE A 173 -15.21 -10.87 12.34
N LYS A 174 -15.57 -11.89 11.56
CA LYS A 174 -15.60 -13.29 12.01
C LYS A 174 -14.23 -13.95 11.90
N PHE A 175 -13.50 -13.67 10.83
CA PHE A 175 -12.20 -14.26 10.54
C PHE A 175 -11.13 -13.20 10.30
N LEU A 176 -9.92 -13.43 10.81
CA LEU A 176 -8.72 -12.70 10.41
C LEU A 176 -7.76 -13.70 9.78
N PHE A 177 -7.44 -13.51 8.50
CA PHE A 177 -6.42 -14.28 7.80
C PHE A 177 -5.09 -13.56 7.94
N LEU A 178 -4.15 -14.17 8.65
CA LEU A 178 -2.78 -13.65 8.77
C LEU A 178 -1.91 -14.40 7.77
N VAL A 179 -1.43 -13.69 6.75
CA VAL A 179 -0.72 -14.24 5.58
C VAL A 179 0.57 -13.47 5.31
N GLY A 180 1.37 -13.91 4.34
CA GLY A 180 2.68 -13.32 4.04
C GLY A 180 3.82 -13.95 4.84
N GLY A 181 5.07 -13.76 4.40
CA GLY A 181 6.22 -14.44 5.00
C GLY A 181 6.45 -14.08 6.47
N PHE A 182 6.08 -12.87 6.90
CA PHE A 182 6.21 -12.45 8.30
C PHE A 182 5.10 -13.00 9.19
N ALA A 183 3.97 -13.45 8.62
CA ALA A 183 2.91 -14.14 9.38
C ALA A 183 3.37 -15.44 10.05
N GLU A 184 4.47 -16.05 9.59
CA GLU A 184 5.06 -17.23 10.22
C GLU A 184 5.70 -16.93 11.59
N SER A 185 5.95 -15.66 11.90
CA SER A 185 6.57 -15.23 13.15
C SER A 185 5.68 -15.54 14.37
N PRO A 186 6.11 -16.41 15.31
CA PRO A 186 5.34 -16.69 16.52
C PRO A 186 5.09 -15.46 17.38
N LEU A 187 6.03 -14.50 17.38
CA LEU A 187 5.88 -13.23 18.10
C LEU A 187 4.73 -12.38 17.53
N LEU A 188 4.64 -12.28 16.20
CA LEU A 188 3.55 -11.56 15.54
C LEU A 188 2.21 -12.25 15.77
N GLN A 189 2.16 -13.58 15.61
CA GLN A 189 0.94 -14.36 15.85
C GLN A 189 0.40 -14.16 17.26
N HIS A 190 1.28 -14.22 18.27
CA HIS A 190 0.90 -14.01 19.66
C HIS A 190 0.41 -12.59 19.92
N ALA A 191 1.07 -11.57 19.34
CA ALA A 191 0.63 -10.18 19.48
C ALA A 191 -0.76 -9.95 18.86
N VAL A 192 -1.02 -10.50 17.67
CA VAL A 192 -2.34 -10.39 17.00
C VAL A 192 -3.41 -11.15 17.77
N GLN A 193 -3.10 -12.34 18.32
CA GLN A 193 -3.99 -13.09 19.21
C GLN A 193 -4.37 -12.28 20.45
N ASN A 194 -3.38 -11.68 21.12
CA ASN A 194 -3.60 -10.87 22.30
C ASN A 194 -4.39 -9.60 22.01
N MET A 195 -4.18 -8.95 20.86
CA MET A 195 -4.96 -7.79 20.45
C MET A 195 -6.43 -8.17 20.21
N LEU A 196 -6.69 -9.29 19.52
CA LEU A 196 -8.05 -9.69 19.21
C LEU A 196 -8.84 -10.18 20.42
N GLN A 197 -8.20 -10.77 21.44
CA GLN A 197 -8.85 -11.28 22.65
C GLN A 197 -10.07 -12.18 22.36
N GLY A 198 -10.00 -12.97 21.28
CA GLY A 198 -11.10 -13.85 20.85
C GLY A 198 -12.24 -13.16 20.09
N ARG A 199 -12.16 -11.85 19.80
CA ARG A 199 -13.16 -11.11 18.98
C ARG A 199 -13.33 -11.70 17.57
N SER A 200 -12.27 -12.26 17.01
CA SER A 200 -12.27 -12.89 15.69
C SER A 200 -11.43 -14.17 15.72
N ARG A 201 -11.80 -15.15 14.89
CA ARG A 201 -10.99 -16.36 14.71
C ARG A 201 -9.81 -16.05 13.79
N ILE A 202 -8.59 -16.21 14.29
CA ILE A 202 -7.38 -16.07 13.49
C ILE A 202 -7.15 -17.35 12.70
N ILE A 203 -6.87 -17.21 11.41
CA ILE A 203 -6.54 -18.29 10.49
C ILE A 203 -5.19 -17.97 9.85
N ILE A 204 -4.26 -18.91 9.99
CA ILE A 204 -2.94 -18.85 9.38
C ILE A 204 -2.86 -20.03 8.41
N PRO A 205 -2.91 -19.80 7.09
CA PRO A 205 -2.81 -20.87 6.11
C PRO A 205 -1.51 -21.66 6.24
N HIS A 206 -1.56 -22.96 5.91
CA HIS A 206 -0.33 -23.73 5.68
C HIS A 206 0.38 -23.16 4.45
N ASP A 207 1.71 -23.05 4.51
CA ASP A 207 2.55 -22.45 3.47
C ASP A 207 2.05 -21.03 3.08
N VAL A 208 2.11 -20.09 4.03
CA VAL A 208 1.57 -18.72 3.85
C VAL A 208 2.15 -18.03 2.61
N GLY A 209 3.43 -18.24 2.29
CA GLY A 209 4.06 -17.72 1.07
C GLY A 209 3.47 -18.29 -0.22
N LEU A 210 3.14 -19.59 -0.24
CA LEU A 210 2.53 -20.25 -1.41
C LEU A 210 1.04 -19.91 -1.54
N THR A 211 0.36 -19.61 -0.44
CA THR A 211 -1.07 -19.26 -0.42
C THR A 211 -1.35 -17.99 -1.24
N ILE A 212 -0.49 -16.97 -1.15
CA ILE A 212 -0.62 -15.75 -1.97
C ILE A 212 -0.49 -16.07 -3.47
N LEU A 213 0.51 -16.87 -3.86
CA LEU A 213 0.72 -17.28 -5.25
C LEU A 213 -0.47 -18.08 -5.80
N LYS A 214 -1.00 -19.03 -5.01
CA LYS A 214 -2.20 -19.80 -5.38
C LYS A 214 -3.40 -18.86 -5.60
N GLY A 215 -3.60 -17.90 -4.70
CA GLY A 215 -4.64 -16.88 -4.82
C GLY A 215 -4.50 -16.04 -6.09
N ALA A 216 -3.27 -15.60 -6.42
CA ALA A 216 -2.98 -14.84 -7.62
C ALA A 216 -3.28 -15.63 -8.90
N VAL A 217 -2.92 -16.92 -8.95
CA VAL A 217 -3.24 -17.79 -10.09
C VAL A 217 -4.75 -17.98 -10.24
N LEU A 218 -5.47 -18.22 -9.14
CA LEU A 218 -6.93 -18.34 -9.17
C LEU A 218 -7.60 -17.04 -9.64
N PHE A 219 -7.11 -15.89 -9.16
CA PHE A 219 -7.59 -14.58 -9.61
C PHE A 219 -7.28 -14.33 -11.09
N GLY A 220 -6.11 -14.75 -11.58
CA GLY A 220 -5.77 -14.65 -13.00
C GLY A 220 -6.66 -15.54 -13.90
N LEU A 221 -7.12 -16.69 -13.39
CA LEU A 221 -8.06 -17.57 -14.08
C LEU A 221 -9.48 -16.98 -14.12
N ASP A 222 -9.93 -16.38 -13.02
CA ASP A 222 -11.22 -15.70 -12.93
C ASP A 222 -11.14 -14.40 -12.12
N PRO A 223 -10.90 -13.26 -12.78
CA PRO A 223 -10.88 -11.96 -12.12
C PRO A 223 -12.25 -11.53 -11.58
N SER A 224 -13.34 -12.19 -12.01
CA SER A 224 -14.71 -11.79 -11.66
C SER A 224 -15.13 -12.17 -10.24
N ILE A 225 -14.27 -12.91 -9.51
CA ILE A 225 -14.49 -13.31 -8.12
C ILE A 225 -14.63 -12.12 -7.16
N ILE A 226 -13.97 -10.99 -7.47
CA ILE A 226 -14.13 -9.72 -6.75
C ILE A 226 -15.09 -8.83 -7.54
N LYS A 227 -16.37 -8.84 -7.17
CA LYS A 227 -17.40 -8.09 -7.90
C LYS A 227 -17.51 -6.63 -7.51
N VAL A 228 -17.13 -6.27 -6.29
CA VAL A 228 -17.26 -4.90 -5.78
C VAL A 228 -15.99 -4.50 -5.02
N ARG A 229 -15.37 -3.41 -5.48
CA ARG A 229 -14.18 -2.79 -4.87
C ARG A 229 -14.53 -1.43 -4.27
N ARG A 230 -13.70 -0.90 -3.38
CA ARG A 230 -13.78 0.51 -2.96
C ARG A 230 -12.72 1.32 -3.70
N SER A 231 -13.12 2.45 -4.30
CA SER A 231 -12.16 3.32 -4.98
C SER A 231 -11.17 3.89 -3.96
N PRO A 232 -9.84 3.71 -4.13
CA PRO A 232 -8.87 4.24 -3.18
C PRO A 232 -8.77 5.77 -3.25
N LEU A 233 -9.09 6.36 -4.40
CA LEU A 233 -9.00 7.78 -4.69
C LEU A 233 -10.30 8.29 -5.32
N THR A 234 -10.52 9.60 -5.24
CA THR A 234 -11.48 10.33 -6.04
C THR A 234 -10.90 10.54 -7.42
N TYR A 235 -11.64 10.21 -8.48
CA TYR A 235 -11.22 10.43 -9.87
C TYR A 235 -12.17 11.37 -10.58
N GLY A 236 -11.60 12.23 -11.41
CA GLY A 236 -12.36 13.20 -12.18
C GLY A 236 -11.53 13.85 -13.27
N VAL A 237 -12.13 14.84 -13.93
CA VAL A 237 -11.47 15.59 -15.01
C VAL A 237 -11.54 17.10 -14.73
N GLY A 238 -10.54 17.81 -15.24
CA GLY A 238 -10.53 19.28 -15.19
C GLY A 238 -11.42 19.87 -16.26
N VAL A 239 -12.38 20.72 -15.86
CA VAL A 239 -13.35 21.34 -16.78
C VAL A 239 -13.50 22.85 -16.55
N LEU A 240 -14.10 23.50 -17.54
CA LEU A 240 -14.66 24.85 -17.40
C LEU A 240 -16.16 24.72 -17.15
N ASN A 241 -16.66 25.35 -16.09
CA ASN A 241 -18.09 25.40 -15.78
C ASN A 241 -18.61 26.84 -15.76
N ARG A 242 -19.93 27.03 -15.76
CA ARG A 242 -20.50 28.39 -15.61
C ARG A 242 -20.13 28.94 -14.23
N PHE A 243 -19.68 30.20 -14.20
CA PHE A 243 -19.38 30.87 -12.95
C PHE A 243 -20.67 31.20 -12.20
N VAL A 244 -20.72 30.85 -10.91
CA VAL A 244 -21.85 31.13 -10.03
C VAL A 244 -21.35 32.03 -8.90
N GLU A 245 -21.87 33.26 -8.87
CA GLU A 245 -21.55 34.25 -7.85
C GLU A 245 -21.88 33.71 -6.45
N GLY A 246 -20.99 33.94 -5.48
CA GLY A 246 -21.15 33.46 -4.10
C GLY A 246 -20.88 31.98 -3.87
N LYS A 247 -20.81 31.14 -4.93
CA LYS A 247 -20.38 29.74 -4.84
C LYS A 247 -18.93 29.55 -5.28
N HIS A 248 -18.54 30.18 -6.38
CA HIS A 248 -17.19 30.01 -6.94
C HIS A 248 -16.27 31.14 -6.48
N PRO A 249 -14.99 30.84 -6.19
CA PRO A 249 -14.02 31.86 -5.80
C PRO A 249 -13.79 32.87 -6.94
N PRO A 250 -13.80 34.19 -6.67
CA PRO A 250 -13.63 35.22 -7.70
C PRO A 250 -12.35 35.06 -8.54
N GLU A 251 -11.27 34.54 -7.96
CA GLU A 251 -10.00 34.27 -8.64
C GLU A 251 -10.09 33.16 -9.71
N LYS A 252 -11.15 32.36 -9.70
CA LYS A 252 -11.45 31.35 -10.73
C LYS A 252 -12.34 31.88 -11.85
N LEU A 253 -12.77 33.14 -11.79
CA LEU A 253 -13.59 33.76 -12.82
C LEU A 253 -12.78 34.04 -14.09
N LEU A 254 -13.25 33.52 -15.20
CA LEU A 254 -12.78 33.84 -16.54
C LEU A 254 -13.95 34.37 -17.38
N VAL A 255 -13.86 35.62 -17.84
CA VAL A 255 -14.83 36.17 -18.78
C VAL A 255 -14.32 36.01 -20.20
N LYS A 256 -15.12 35.34 -21.04
CA LYS A 256 -14.77 35.10 -22.44
C LYS A 256 -16.01 35.11 -23.31
N ASP A 257 -15.98 35.89 -24.39
CA ASP A 257 -17.09 36.05 -25.33
C ASP A 257 -18.40 36.42 -24.62
N GLY A 258 -18.32 37.36 -23.66
CA GLY A 258 -19.44 37.80 -22.82
C GLY A 258 -19.93 36.76 -21.79
N THR A 259 -19.35 35.56 -21.76
CA THR A 259 -19.73 34.49 -20.84
C THR A 259 -18.77 34.40 -19.66
N ARG A 260 -19.32 34.28 -18.45
CA ARG A 260 -18.56 34.05 -17.21
C ARG A 260 -18.37 32.56 -16.96
N TRP A 261 -17.11 32.12 -16.95
CA TRP A 261 -16.68 30.75 -16.71
C TRP A 261 -15.91 30.64 -15.39
N CYS A 262 -15.94 29.47 -14.79
CA CYS A 262 -15.14 29.08 -13.65
C CYS A 262 -14.08 28.10 -14.14
N THR A 263 -12.81 28.44 -13.94
CA THR A 263 -11.68 27.62 -14.35
C THR A 263 -11.34 26.56 -13.31
N ASP A 264 -10.60 25.54 -13.74
CA ASP A 264 -10.02 24.52 -12.88
C ASP A 264 -11.02 23.69 -12.07
N VAL A 265 -12.27 23.60 -12.53
CA VAL A 265 -13.29 22.83 -11.80
C VAL A 265 -12.95 21.34 -11.91
N PHE A 266 -12.96 20.66 -10.77
CA PHE A 266 -12.82 19.21 -10.71
C PHE A 266 -14.22 18.58 -10.86
N ASP A 267 -14.49 18.00 -12.03
CA ASP A 267 -15.73 17.26 -12.25
C ASP A 267 -15.55 15.78 -11.88
N THR A 268 -16.22 15.36 -10.81
CA THR A 268 -16.03 14.05 -10.18
C THR A 268 -16.79 12.96 -10.95
N PHE A 269 -16.06 11.90 -11.31
CA PHE A 269 -16.64 10.66 -11.85
C PHE A 269 -16.93 9.68 -10.72
N ILE A 270 -15.96 9.50 -9.81
CA ILE A 270 -16.08 8.59 -8.68
C ILE A 270 -15.37 9.19 -7.47
N ALA A 271 -15.96 9.04 -6.29
CA ALA A 271 -15.35 9.50 -5.05
C ALA A 271 -14.45 8.42 -4.44
N ALA A 272 -13.44 8.84 -3.67
CA ALA A 272 -12.73 7.95 -2.77
C ALA A 272 -13.74 7.23 -1.87
N ASP A 273 -13.44 5.97 -1.54
CA ASP A 273 -14.27 5.14 -0.68
C ASP A 273 -15.65 4.76 -1.28
N GLN A 274 -15.99 5.18 -2.50
CA GLN A 274 -17.19 4.75 -3.21
C GLN A 274 -17.10 3.26 -3.60
N SER A 275 -18.19 2.51 -3.43
CA SER A 275 -18.30 1.13 -3.92
C SER A 275 -18.47 1.12 -5.43
N VAL A 276 -17.68 0.29 -6.11
CA VAL A 276 -17.61 0.19 -7.57
C VAL A 276 -17.78 -1.26 -7.99
N ALA A 277 -18.76 -1.54 -8.84
CA ALA A 277 -18.91 -2.87 -9.43
C ALA A 277 -17.90 -3.13 -10.55
N LEU A 278 -17.54 -4.40 -10.76
CA LEU A 278 -16.71 -4.81 -11.89
C LEU A 278 -17.33 -4.35 -13.22
N GLY A 279 -16.59 -3.52 -13.95
CA GLY A 279 -17.01 -2.98 -15.23
C GLY A 279 -17.98 -1.79 -15.15
N GLU A 280 -18.23 -1.25 -13.95
CA GLU A 280 -19.03 -0.05 -13.77
C GLU A 280 -18.46 1.11 -14.57
N MET A 281 -19.32 1.76 -15.35
CA MET A 281 -18.93 2.80 -16.28
C MET A 281 -19.63 4.11 -15.91
N VAL A 282 -18.84 5.12 -15.59
CA VAL A 282 -19.35 6.48 -15.38
C VAL A 282 -19.15 7.28 -16.66
N LYS A 283 -20.24 7.87 -17.14
CA LYS A 283 -20.27 8.68 -18.36
C LYS A 283 -20.57 10.14 -18.02
N ARG A 284 -19.82 11.04 -18.65
CA ARG A 284 -20.06 12.49 -18.65
C ARG A 284 -19.95 13.03 -20.06
N SER A 285 -20.67 14.11 -20.33
CA SER A 285 -20.67 14.78 -21.64
C SER A 285 -20.15 16.20 -21.50
N TYR A 286 -19.24 16.55 -22.40
CA TYR A 286 -18.58 17.86 -22.45
C TYR A 286 -18.68 18.46 -23.84
N THR A 287 -18.46 19.75 -23.93
CA THR A 287 -18.37 20.47 -25.21
C THR A 287 -17.01 21.15 -25.32
N PRO A 288 -16.39 21.19 -26.52
CA PRO A 288 -15.15 21.93 -26.73
C PRO A 288 -15.29 23.40 -26.31
N ALA A 289 -14.21 23.95 -25.73
CA ALA A 289 -14.20 25.34 -25.28
C ALA A 289 -14.23 26.35 -26.44
N LYS A 290 -13.81 25.93 -27.64
CA LYS A 290 -13.93 26.69 -28.89
C LYS A 290 -14.48 25.78 -29.99
N PRO A 291 -15.42 26.25 -30.83
CA PRO A 291 -15.93 25.46 -31.97
C PRO A 291 -14.83 25.06 -32.97
N SER A 292 -13.80 25.90 -33.14
CA SER A 292 -12.67 25.66 -34.06
C SER A 292 -11.60 24.70 -33.52
N GLN A 293 -11.78 24.15 -32.32
CA GLN A 293 -10.77 23.34 -31.66
C GLN A 293 -10.60 22.00 -32.38
N GLN A 294 -9.40 21.76 -32.93
CA GLN A 294 -9.08 20.55 -33.71
C GLN A 294 -8.59 19.38 -32.84
N VAL A 295 -8.10 19.66 -31.62
CA VAL A 295 -7.65 18.64 -30.68
C VAL A 295 -8.29 18.89 -29.33
N ILE A 296 -9.01 17.90 -28.82
CA ILE A 296 -9.62 17.92 -27.50
C ILE A 296 -8.68 17.22 -26.53
N VAL A 297 -8.26 17.94 -25.49
CA VAL A 297 -7.40 17.40 -24.43
C VAL A 297 -8.20 17.35 -23.14
N ILE A 298 -8.35 16.15 -22.59
CA ILE A 298 -9.01 15.91 -21.31
C ILE A 298 -7.96 15.39 -20.34
N HIS A 299 -7.68 16.16 -19.30
CA HIS A 299 -6.78 15.75 -18.23
C HIS A 299 -7.58 15.04 -17.14
N VAL A 300 -7.09 13.85 -16.77
CA VAL A 300 -7.66 13.06 -15.68
C VAL A 300 -6.84 13.33 -14.42
N TYR A 301 -7.54 13.58 -13.31
CA TYR A 301 -6.98 13.90 -12.02
C TYR A 301 -7.46 12.92 -10.95
N CYS A 302 -6.67 12.76 -9.91
CA CYS A 302 -7.05 12.02 -8.72
C CYS A 302 -6.70 12.75 -7.42
N SER A 303 -7.40 12.40 -6.34
CA SER A 303 -7.17 12.91 -4.98
C SER A 303 -7.52 11.88 -3.92
N GLU A 304 -6.83 11.89 -2.78
CA GLU A 304 -7.17 11.06 -1.61
C GLU A 304 -8.42 11.57 -0.87
N LYS A 305 -8.76 12.86 -1.03
CA LYS A 305 -9.96 13.45 -0.43
C LYS A 305 -11.21 12.94 -1.14
N GLU A 306 -12.25 12.61 -0.38
CA GLU A 306 -13.57 12.23 -0.91
C GLU A 306 -14.18 13.32 -1.81
N ARG A 307 -13.91 14.59 -1.50
CA ARG A 307 -14.40 15.75 -2.24
C ARG A 307 -13.24 16.64 -2.66
N ALA A 308 -13.20 16.97 -3.95
CA ALA A 308 -12.36 18.00 -4.54
C ALA A 308 -13.25 18.91 -5.39
N GLY A 309 -13.16 20.22 -5.18
CA GLY A 309 -13.89 21.22 -5.97
C GLY A 309 -13.07 21.69 -7.18
N PHE A 310 -11.75 21.77 -7.02
CA PHE A 310 -10.84 22.28 -8.04
C PHE A 310 -9.61 21.40 -8.25
N ILE A 311 -9.13 21.35 -9.49
CA ILE A 311 -7.90 20.62 -9.86
C ILE A 311 -6.64 21.29 -9.29
N SER A 312 -6.74 22.52 -8.81
CA SER A 312 -5.65 23.27 -8.19
C SER A 312 -5.58 23.08 -6.68
N GLU A 313 -6.48 22.29 -6.07
CA GLU A 313 -6.45 22.06 -4.63
C GLU A 313 -5.22 21.23 -4.21
N PRO A 314 -4.68 21.47 -3.01
CA PRO A 314 -3.62 20.63 -2.45
C PRO A 314 -4.06 19.16 -2.35
N GLY A 315 -3.23 18.27 -2.90
CA GLY A 315 -3.47 16.83 -2.94
C GLY A 315 -4.24 16.35 -4.18
N VAL A 316 -4.57 17.24 -5.12
CA VAL A 316 -5.06 16.84 -6.45
C VAL A 316 -3.88 16.74 -7.41
N ARG A 317 -3.75 15.61 -8.11
CA ARG A 317 -2.67 15.38 -9.08
C ARG A 317 -3.19 14.84 -10.41
N LYS A 318 -2.52 15.20 -11.50
CA LYS A 318 -2.84 14.67 -12.83
C LYS A 318 -2.32 13.23 -12.92
N CYS A 319 -3.19 12.30 -13.31
CA CYS A 319 -2.86 10.87 -13.45
C CYS A 319 -3.09 10.32 -14.85
N GLY A 320 -3.73 11.09 -15.74
CA GLY A 320 -3.95 10.66 -17.13
C GLY A 320 -4.18 11.83 -18.07
N THR A 321 -4.14 11.56 -19.38
CA THR A 321 -4.54 12.53 -20.40
C THR A 321 -5.11 11.80 -21.61
N LEU A 322 -6.30 12.19 -22.04
CA LEU A 322 -6.91 11.78 -23.30
C LEU A 322 -6.72 12.91 -24.31
N ARG A 323 -6.19 12.59 -25.50
CA ARG A 323 -5.99 13.54 -26.60
C ARG A 323 -6.76 13.06 -27.82
N LEU A 324 -7.93 13.63 -28.06
CA LEU A 324 -8.79 13.27 -29.17
C LEU A 324 -8.58 14.24 -30.33
N ASP A 325 -8.06 13.73 -31.45
CA ASP A 325 -7.90 14.50 -32.68
C ASP A 325 -9.22 14.51 -33.48
N VAL A 326 -9.79 15.70 -33.57
CA VAL A 326 -11.03 15.99 -34.27
C VAL A 326 -10.80 16.83 -35.53
N SER A 327 -9.57 16.87 -36.03
CA SER A 327 -9.25 17.56 -37.27
C SER A 327 -9.96 16.96 -38.48
N GLY A 328 -10.40 17.86 -39.37
CA GLY A 328 -11.07 17.48 -40.63
C GLY A 328 -12.44 16.83 -40.45
N THR A 329 -13.11 17.08 -39.32
CA THR A 329 -14.44 16.52 -39.04
C THR A 329 -15.47 17.62 -38.81
N GLU A 330 -16.64 17.45 -39.41
CA GLU A 330 -17.75 18.37 -39.27
C GLU A 330 -18.78 17.80 -38.29
N SER A 331 -19.21 18.63 -37.33
CA SER A 331 -20.30 18.30 -36.42
C SER A 331 -21.59 18.85 -37.01
N THR A 332 -22.55 17.97 -37.29
CA THR A 332 -23.93 18.36 -37.70
C THR A 332 -24.73 18.95 -36.53
N ALA A 333 -24.28 18.72 -35.29
CA ALA A 333 -24.91 19.25 -34.08
C ALA A 333 -24.45 20.69 -33.78
N PRO A 334 -25.35 21.56 -33.25
CA PRO A 334 -25.04 22.95 -32.92
C PRO A 334 -23.96 23.11 -31.84
N ARG A 335 -23.77 22.07 -31.01
CA ARG A 335 -22.61 21.92 -30.13
C ARG A 335 -22.06 20.51 -30.27
N ARG A 336 -20.78 20.42 -30.60
CA ARG A 336 -20.06 19.15 -30.66
C ARG A 336 -20.00 18.53 -29.26
N GLU A 337 -20.51 17.32 -29.11
CA GLU A 337 -20.52 16.58 -27.85
C GLU A 337 -19.33 15.61 -27.79
N ILE A 338 -18.54 15.73 -26.73
CA ILE A 338 -17.46 14.81 -26.40
C ILE A 338 -17.89 14.04 -25.15
N GLN A 339 -18.13 12.74 -25.31
CA GLN A 339 -18.46 11.84 -24.22
C GLN A 339 -17.19 11.27 -23.63
N THR A 340 -16.98 11.51 -22.34
CA THR A 340 -15.90 10.90 -21.58
C THR A 340 -16.48 9.77 -20.74
N LEU A 341 -15.88 8.60 -20.84
CA LEU A 341 -16.27 7.39 -20.14
C LEU A 341 -15.08 6.92 -19.31
N MET A 342 -15.32 6.61 -18.05
CA MET A 342 -14.35 5.93 -17.20
C MET A 342 -14.96 4.62 -16.72
N GLN A 343 -14.28 3.52 -17.03
CA GLN A 343 -14.64 2.19 -16.55
C GLN A 343 -13.78 1.84 -15.36
N PHE A 344 -14.43 1.40 -14.29
CA PHE A 344 -13.81 1.07 -13.01
C PHE A 344 -14.11 -0.39 -12.62
N GLY A 345 -13.50 -0.84 -11.51
CA GLY A 345 -13.70 -2.17 -10.93
C GLY A 345 -12.75 -3.25 -11.45
N ASP A 346 -12.05 -3.00 -12.56
CA ASP A 346 -10.93 -3.83 -13.05
C ASP A 346 -9.61 -3.47 -12.32
N THR A 347 -8.50 -4.14 -12.64
CA THR A 347 -7.16 -3.81 -12.10
C THR A 347 -6.59 -2.50 -12.64
N GLU A 348 -7.19 -1.91 -13.67
CA GLU A 348 -6.83 -0.61 -14.26
C GLU A 348 -8.09 0.24 -14.45
N ILE A 349 -7.96 1.58 -14.37
CA ILE A 349 -9.02 2.47 -14.82
C ILE A 349 -8.84 2.73 -16.30
N ARG A 350 -9.86 2.40 -17.10
CA ARG A 350 -9.88 2.70 -18.52
C ARG A 350 -10.69 3.96 -18.75
N ALA A 351 -10.00 5.01 -19.19
CA ALA A 351 -10.62 6.25 -19.60
C ALA A 351 -10.72 6.30 -21.14
N MET A 352 -11.86 6.76 -21.65
CA MET A 352 -12.13 6.90 -23.07
C MET A 352 -12.81 8.24 -23.33
N ALA A 353 -12.47 8.88 -24.43
CA ALA A 353 -13.23 10.01 -24.96
C ALA A 353 -13.74 9.66 -26.36
N VAL A 354 -15.00 9.99 -26.63
CA VAL A 354 -15.71 9.71 -27.87
C VAL A 354 -16.32 11.01 -28.38
N ASP A 355 -16.01 11.37 -29.61
CA ASP A 355 -16.78 12.41 -30.30
C ASP A 355 -18.06 11.79 -30.88
N VAL A 356 -19.21 12.21 -30.36
CA VAL A 356 -20.52 11.61 -30.67
C VAL A 356 -20.88 11.77 -32.14
N SER A 357 -20.45 12.87 -32.75
CA SER A 357 -20.80 13.20 -34.14
C SER A 357 -20.12 12.28 -35.16
N THR A 358 -18.87 11.85 -34.90
CA THR A 358 -18.07 11.07 -35.84
C THR A 358 -17.80 9.64 -35.39
N GLY A 359 -18.04 9.33 -34.11
CA GLY A 359 -17.65 8.06 -33.49
C GLY A 359 -16.15 7.92 -33.25
N ARG A 360 -15.32 8.94 -33.52
CA ARG A 360 -13.87 8.89 -33.22
C ARG A 360 -13.65 8.73 -31.72
N THR A 361 -12.72 7.84 -31.36
CA THR A 361 -12.42 7.53 -29.96
C THR A 361 -10.92 7.63 -29.66
N VAL A 362 -10.59 7.99 -28.42
CA VAL A 362 -9.25 7.84 -27.84
C VAL A 362 -9.38 7.17 -26.49
N LYS A 363 -8.39 6.35 -26.13
CA LYS A 363 -8.34 5.62 -24.86
C LYS A 363 -7.04 5.92 -24.12
N ALA A 364 -7.10 5.88 -22.80
CA ALA A 364 -5.93 5.84 -21.93
C ALA A 364 -6.23 4.86 -20.78
N SER A 365 -5.24 4.03 -20.45
CA SER A 365 -5.23 3.28 -19.18
C SER A 365 -4.50 4.11 -18.13
N ILE A 366 -5.02 4.11 -16.90
CA ILE A 366 -4.38 4.70 -15.73
C ILE A 366 -4.01 3.55 -14.81
N ASP A 367 -2.70 3.33 -14.64
CA ASP A 367 -2.14 2.33 -13.75
C ASP A 367 -2.11 2.84 -12.29
N PHE A 368 -2.51 1.97 -11.37
CA PHE A 368 -2.52 2.21 -9.93
C PHE A 368 -1.15 2.04 -9.26
N LEU A 369 -0.20 1.37 -9.92
CA LEU A 369 1.08 0.96 -9.32
C LEU A 369 2.20 2.02 -9.40
N SER A 370 1.92 3.18 -9.99
CA SER A 370 2.90 4.27 -10.16
C SER A 370 2.79 5.32 -9.05
N HIS A 371 2.84 4.89 -7.77
CA HIS A 371 2.90 5.75 -6.59
C HIS A 371 4.16 5.50 -5.77
#